data_AF-A0A8R7TZM8-F1
#
_entry.id   AF-A0A8R7TZM8-F1
#
_cell.length_a   1.000
_cell.length_b   1.000
_cell.length_c   1.000
_cell.angle_alpha   90.00
_cell.angle_beta   90.00
_cell.angle_gamma   90.00
#
_symmetry.space_group_name_H-M   'P 1'
#
loop_
_entity.id
_entity.type
_entity.pdbx_description
1 polymer ?
#
loop_
_entity_poly.entity_id
_entity_poly.type
_entity_poly.pdbx_seq_one_letter_code
_entity_poly.pdbx_strand_id
1 'polypeptide(L)'
;MFGLDCSLFIDTLAMDISFMDFDHVGKLIQLTFIPLVSCCPRGCWDKWVVLLLEPLFFYCDDTFGYAWLSLIHEGRAEVPAYFGNLYGPEEKVKKLEVELLLKFTRSVSCLLGVLASEELNSGLPQLNCPKSDLKSISSSSLLGYILLHNCFWRFSMYLFGYLVDYQAAKEALPFCHALIRLAVATDDERLKQFILDEMLPTLVRFDDRSPQSGISRLRSELSSSIEMTSMD
;
A
#
# COMPACT_ATOMS: atom_id res chain seq x y z
N MET A 1 5.85 10.67 -35.07
CA MET A 1 5.45 10.63 -33.65
C MET A 1 5.78 9.23 -33.16
N PHE A 2 6.91 9.05 -32.49
CA PHE A 2 7.30 7.76 -31.91
C PHE A 2 6.36 7.50 -30.73
N GLY A 3 5.26 6.78 -30.95
CA GLY A 3 4.44 6.31 -29.86
C GLY A 3 5.25 5.26 -29.11
N LEU A 4 5.72 5.59 -27.91
CA LEU A 4 6.06 4.54 -26.94
C LEU A 4 4.81 3.68 -26.81
N ASP A 5 4.94 2.40 -27.16
CA ASP A 5 3.89 1.43 -26.87
C ASP A 5 3.74 1.40 -25.35
N CYS A 6 2.56 1.78 -24.87
CA CYS A 6 2.29 1.83 -23.44
C CYS A 6 2.54 0.45 -22.82
N SER A 7 2.21 -0.63 -23.53
CA SER A 7 2.47 -1.99 -23.05
C SER A 7 3.96 -2.24 -22.80
N LEU A 8 4.82 -1.94 -23.79
CA LEU A 8 6.27 -2.10 -23.66
C LEU A 8 6.86 -1.28 -22.51
N PHE A 9 6.38 -0.05 -22.31
CA PHE A 9 6.81 0.79 -21.20
C PHE A 9 6.42 0.17 -19.85
N ILE A 10 5.16 -0.27 -19.72
CA ILE A 10 4.66 -0.91 -18.50
C ILE A 10 5.43 -2.20 -18.22
N ASP A 11 5.65 -3.03 -19.22
CA ASP A 11 6.37 -4.32 -19.07
C ASP A 11 7.81 -4.09 -18.61
N THR A 12 8.49 -3.09 -19.19
CA THR A 12 9.85 -2.72 -18.80
C THR A 12 9.86 -2.21 -17.36
N LEU A 13 8.92 -1.32 -17.00
CA LEU A 13 8.83 -0.79 -15.65
C LEU A 13 8.48 -1.86 -14.62
N ALA A 14 7.58 -2.80 -14.96
CA ALA A 14 7.20 -3.91 -14.11
C ALA A 14 8.42 -4.82 -13.83
N MET A 15 9.21 -5.09 -14.86
CA MET A 15 10.48 -5.82 -14.70
C MET A 15 11.43 -5.06 -13.77
N ASP A 16 11.63 -3.77 -14.00
CA ASP A 16 12.52 -2.94 -13.18
C ASP A 16 12.06 -2.89 -11.70
N ILE A 17 10.76 -2.69 -11.43
CA ILE A 17 10.19 -2.69 -10.07
C ILE A 17 10.53 -3.99 -9.33
N SER A 18 10.46 -5.15 -10.01
CA SER A 18 10.69 -6.45 -9.37
C SER A 18 12.12 -6.65 -8.81
N PHE A 19 13.08 -5.86 -9.29
CA PHE A 19 14.49 -5.90 -8.84
C PHE A 19 14.91 -4.70 -7.99
N MET A 20 14.06 -3.69 -7.83
CA MET A 20 14.38 -2.50 -7.05
C MET A 20 14.24 -2.74 -5.55
N ASP A 21 15.11 -2.09 -4.77
CA ASP A 21 14.97 -2.03 -3.31
C ASP A 21 13.81 -1.11 -2.88
N PHE A 22 13.41 -1.24 -1.61
CA PHE A 22 12.27 -0.49 -1.06
C PHE A 22 12.45 1.04 -1.11
N ASP A 23 13.68 1.55 -1.04
CA ASP A 23 13.93 3.00 -1.10
C ASP A 23 13.69 3.53 -2.52
N HIS A 24 14.15 2.81 -3.54
CA HIS A 24 13.95 3.16 -4.94
C HIS A 24 12.49 3.04 -5.35
N VAL A 25 11.79 1.95 -5.00
CA VAL A 25 10.35 1.84 -5.27
C VAL A 25 9.59 2.90 -4.50
N GLY A 26 9.96 3.19 -3.25
CA GLY A 26 9.37 4.27 -2.46
C GLY A 26 9.50 5.65 -3.11
N LYS A 27 10.65 5.96 -3.71
CA LYS A 27 10.86 7.18 -4.50
C LYS A 27 10.06 7.17 -5.81
N LEU A 28 10.00 6.02 -6.49
CA LEU A 28 9.22 5.85 -7.71
C LEU A 28 7.73 6.12 -7.46
N ILE A 29 7.20 5.66 -6.33
CA ILE A 29 5.83 5.96 -5.92
C ILE A 29 5.61 7.48 -5.82
N GLN A 30 6.49 8.15 -5.08
CA GLN A 30 6.38 9.58 -4.78
C GLN A 30 6.58 10.47 -6.00
N LEU A 31 7.55 10.15 -6.86
CA LEU A 31 7.96 10.99 -7.99
C LEU A 31 7.22 10.66 -9.28
N THR A 32 6.68 9.45 -9.43
CA THR A 32 6.07 8.98 -10.67
C THR A 32 4.62 8.56 -10.48
N PHE A 33 4.33 7.62 -9.57
CA PHE A 33 2.96 7.09 -9.44
C PHE A 33 1.98 8.14 -8.95
N ILE A 34 2.32 8.88 -7.89
CA ILE A 34 1.43 9.90 -7.32
C ILE A 34 1.10 11.01 -8.35
N PRO A 35 2.08 11.65 -9.01
CA PRO A 35 1.79 12.64 -10.05
C PRO A 35 0.99 12.06 -11.21
N LEU A 36 1.30 10.83 -11.63
CA LEU A 36 0.58 10.18 -12.72
C LEU A 36 -0.88 9.93 -12.33
N VAL A 37 -1.17 9.34 -11.17
CA VAL A 37 -2.53 9.09 -10.70
C VAL A 37 -3.31 10.41 -10.57
N SER A 38 -2.69 11.43 -9.98
CA SER A 38 -3.34 12.72 -9.71
C SER A 38 -3.67 13.50 -10.99
N CYS A 39 -2.83 13.38 -12.02
CA CYS A 39 -2.94 14.17 -13.25
C CYS A 39 -3.46 13.35 -14.45
N CYS A 40 -3.67 12.03 -14.33
CA CYS A 40 -4.06 11.19 -15.46
C CYS A 40 -5.49 11.54 -15.92
N PRO A 41 -5.67 11.96 -17.18
CA PRO A 41 -7.00 12.16 -17.73
C PRO A 41 -7.79 10.85 -17.69
N ARG A 42 -9.08 10.94 -17.36
CA ARG A 42 -9.96 9.76 -17.22
C ARG A 42 -9.95 8.82 -18.43
N GLY A 43 -9.85 9.36 -19.65
CA GLY A 43 -9.78 8.57 -20.88
C GLY A 43 -8.51 7.73 -21.03
N CYS A 44 -7.57 7.83 -20.09
CA CYS A 44 -6.29 7.13 -20.11
C CYS A 44 -6.05 6.29 -18.85
N TRP A 45 -7.05 6.15 -17.96
CA TRP A 45 -6.90 5.39 -16.72
C TRP A 45 -6.64 3.90 -16.95
N ASP A 46 -7.29 3.28 -17.94
CA ASP A 46 -7.03 1.90 -18.36
C ASP A 46 -5.56 1.71 -18.77
N LYS A 47 -5.02 2.61 -19.58
CA LYS A 47 -3.69 2.47 -20.18
C LYS A 47 -2.55 2.80 -19.22
N TRP A 48 -2.77 3.73 -18.30
CA TRP A 48 -1.70 4.21 -17.43
C TRP A 48 -1.95 3.85 -15.98
N VAL A 49 -3.09 4.24 -15.40
CA VAL A 49 -3.30 4.07 -13.95
C VAL A 49 -3.45 2.59 -13.59
N VAL A 50 -4.35 1.88 -14.25
CA VAL A 50 -4.62 0.46 -13.97
C VAL A 50 -3.38 -0.39 -14.24
N LEU A 51 -2.78 -0.25 -15.42
CA LEU A 51 -1.61 -1.03 -15.81
C LEU A 51 -0.36 -0.73 -14.97
N LEU A 52 -0.20 0.48 -14.44
CA LEU A 52 0.92 0.81 -13.54
C LEU A 52 0.70 0.30 -12.13
N LEU A 53 -0.52 0.42 -11.59
CA LEU A 53 -0.81 -0.01 -10.22
C LEU A 53 -0.65 -1.53 -10.06
N GLU A 54 -0.93 -2.30 -11.10
CA GLU A 54 -0.85 -3.76 -11.08
C GLU A 54 0.53 -4.32 -10.67
N PRO A 55 1.65 -3.98 -11.33
CA PRO A 55 2.98 -4.46 -10.91
C PRO A 55 3.41 -3.90 -9.55
N LEU A 56 3.00 -2.68 -9.20
CA LEU A 56 3.31 -2.12 -7.88
C LEU A 56 2.59 -2.89 -6.76
N PHE A 57 1.31 -3.18 -6.93
CA PHE A 57 0.54 -3.94 -5.95
C PHE A 57 1.01 -5.38 -5.85
N PHE A 58 1.43 -5.99 -6.96
CA PHE A 58 2.09 -7.29 -6.93
C PHE A 58 3.39 -7.28 -6.12
N TYR A 59 4.27 -6.29 -6.34
CA TYR A 59 5.49 -6.12 -5.53
C TYR A 59 5.19 -5.93 -4.04
N CYS A 60 4.12 -5.20 -3.74
CA CYS A 60 3.70 -4.96 -2.37
C CYS A 60 3.17 -6.24 -1.70
N ASP A 61 2.34 -7.02 -2.39
CA ASP A 61 1.78 -8.25 -1.84
C ASP A 61 2.85 -9.31 -1.57
N ASP A 62 3.74 -9.53 -2.55
CA ASP A 62 4.74 -10.59 -2.50
C ASP A 62 5.94 -10.20 -1.61
N THR A 63 6.85 -9.38 -2.15
CA THR A 63 8.12 -9.06 -1.49
C THR A 63 7.94 -8.26 -0.20
N PHE A 64 7.13 -7.22 -0.25
CA PHE A 64 6.98 -6.31 0.89
C PHE A 64 6.13 -6.92 2.01
N GLY A 65 5.07 -7.64 1.66
CA GLY A 65 4.26 -8.43 2.60
C GLY A 65 5.12 -9.47 3.34
N TYR A 66 5.93 -10.23 2.61
CA TYR A 66 6.87 -11.18 3.19
C TYR A 66 7.88 -10.51 4.12
N ALA A 67 8.49 -9.39 3.72
CA ALA A 67 9.47 -8.68 4.53
C ALA A 67 8.91 -8.25 5.90
N TRP A 68 7.68 -7.72 5.93
CA TRP A 68 7.00 -7.39 7.19
C TRP A 68 6.67 -8.63 8.03
N LEU A 69 6.16 -9.68 7.39
CA LEU A 69 5.80 -10.92 8.07
C LEU A 69 7.03 -11.54 8.76
N SER A 70 8.14 -11.69 8.04
CA SER A 70 9.39 -12.21 8.57
C SER A 70 9.92 -11.32 9.69
N LEU A 71 9.90 -9.99 9.50
CA LEU A 71 10.36 -9.06 10.53
C LEU A 71 9.57 -9.24 11.85
N ILE A 72 8.25 -9.43 11.76
CA ILE A 72 7.38 -9.57 12.94
C ILE A 72 7.55 -10.90 13.66
N HIS A 73 7.70 -11.99 12.91
CA HIS A 73 7.76 -13.34 13.48
C HIS A 73 9.19 -13.75 13.87
N GLU A 74 10.18 -13.33 13.09
CA GLU A 74 11.56 -13.79 13.17
C GLU A 74 12.53 -12.69 13.62
N GLY A 75 12.08 -11.43 13.63
CA GLY A 75 12.91 -10.27 14.01
C GLY A 75 13.86 -9.80 12.91
N ARG A 76 13.74 -10.35 11.70
CA ARG A 76 14.50 -9.99 10.48
C ARG A 76 13.61 -10.03 9.26
N ALA A 77 13.87 -9.15 8.30
CA ALA A 77 13.06 -9.09 7.09
C ALA A 77 13.38 -10.20 6.06
N GLU A 78 14.49 -10.94 6.22
CA GLU A 78 14.88 -12.11 5.40
C GLU A 78 14.94 -11.90 3.87
N VAL A 79 15.00 -10.64 3.41
CA VAL A 79 15.09 -10.29 1.98
C VAL A 79 16.17 -9.24 1.69
N PRO A 80 17.46 -9.52 2.01
CA PRO A 80 18.52 -8.51 2.05
C PRO A 80 18.74 -7.74 0.74
N ALA A 81 18.45 -8.36 -0.42
CA ALA A 81 18.55 -7.72 -1.72
C ALA A 81 17.65 -6.47 -1.83
N TYR A 82 16.45 -6.51 -1.23
CA TYR A 82 15.46 -5.43 -1.27
C TYR A 82 15.71 -4.32 -0.25
N PHE A 83 16.77 -4.47 0.55
CA PHE A 83 17.29 -3.43 1.44
C PHE A 83 18.59 -2.80 0.91
N GLY A 84 18.96 -3.05 -0.35
CA GLY A 84 20.20 -2.54 -0.93
C GLY A 84 21.45 -3.27 -0.42
N ASN A 85 21.30 -4.53 0.01
CA ASN A 85 22.37 -5.35 0.59
C ASN A 85 23.06 -4.63 1.77
N LEU A 86 22.30 -4.40 2.85
CA LEU A 86 22.86 -3.80 4.06
C LEU A 86 23.94 -4.70 4.66
N TYR A 87 25.07 -4.09 5.05
CA TYR A 87 26.16 -4.77 5.74
C TYR A 87 26.54 -4.01 7.02
N GLY A 88 26.89 -4.75 8.07
CA GLY A 88 27.34 -4.17 9.34
C GLY A 88 26.93 -5.00 10.55
N PRO A 89 27.10 -4.44 11.77
CA PRO A 89 26.62 -5.06 13.00
C PRO A 89 25.13 -5.39 12.92
N GLU A 90 24.75 -6.57 13.38
CA GLU A 90 23.38 -7.11 13.25
C GLU A 90 22.31 -6.14 13.76
N GLU A 91 22.56 -5.49 14.90
CA GLU A 91 21.63 -4.52 15.50
C GLU A 91 21.40 -3.30 14.60
N LYS A 92 22.46 -2.79 13.96
CA LYS A 92 22.37 -1.66 13.03
C LYS A 92 21.60 -2.05 11.77
N VAL A 93 21.82 -3.26 11.26
CA VAL A 93 21.10 -3.79 10.10
C VAL A 93 19.61 -3.94 10.43
N LYS A 94 19.27 -4.56 11.57
CA LYS A 94 17.89 -4.68 12.06
C LYS A 94 17.18 -3.32 12.13
N LYS A 95 17.85 -2.32 12.68
CA LYS A 95 17.29 -0.97 12.79
C LYS A 95 17.02 -0.35 11.42
N LEU A 96 17.94 -0.48 10.48
CA LEU A 96 17.79 0.02 9.11
C LEU A 96 16.68 -0.72 8.34
N GLU A 97 16.52 -2.04 8.55
CA GLU A 97 15.41 -2.82 7.98
C GLU A 97 14.06 -2.24 8.42
N VAL A 98 13.89 -2.00 9.73
CA VAL A 98 12.67 -1.38 10.27
C VAL A 98 12.45 0.02 9.69
N GLU A 99 13.47 0.87 9.66
CA GLU A 99 13.36 2.24 9.14
C GLU A 99 12.96 2.28 7.66
N LEU A 100 13.54 1.40 6.83
CA LEU A 100 13.24 1.31 5.40
C LEU A 100 11.83 0.77 5.15
N LEU A 101 11.40 -0.27 5.88
CA LEU A 101 10.02 -0.78 5.77
C LEU A 101 9.00 0.26 6.20
N LEU A 102 9.23 0.99 7.29
CA LEU A 102 8.35 2.10 7.71
C LEU A 102 8.28 3.20 6.66
N LYS A 103 9.42 3.59 6.08
CA LYS A 103 9.49 4.59 5.02
C LYS A 103 8.71 4.15 3.78
N PHE A 104 8.87 2.90 3.36
CA PHE A 104 8.15 2.37 2.20
C PHE A 104 6.64 2.26 2.47
N THR A 105 6.25 1.84 3.68
CA THR A 105 4.85 1.81 4.14
C THR A 105 4.18 3.17 3.99
N ARG A 106 4.88 4.25 4.39
CA ARG A 106 4.39 5.63 4.21
C ARG A 106 4.23 5.99 2.74
N SER A 107 5.18 5.64 1.88
CA SER A 107 5.08 5.90 0.44
C SER A 107 3.84 5.24 -0.17
N VAL A 108 3.60 3.96 0.14
CA VAL A 108 2.40 3.23 -0.32
C VAL A 108 1.13 3.88 0.24
N SER A 109 1.11 4.19 1.54
CA SER A 109 -0.08 4.78 2.18
C SER A 109 -0.43 6.15 1.61
N CYS A 110 0.57 6.97 1.29
CA CYS A 110 0.40 8.24 0.61
C CYS A 110 -0.27 8.07 -0.76
N LEU A 111 0.16 7.08 -1.55
CA LEU A 111 -0.47 6.76 -2.84
C LEU A 111 -1.94 6.35 -2.66
N LEU A 112 -2.27 5.58 -1.62
CA LEU A 112 -3.66 5.19 -1.35
C LEU A 112 -4.51 6.39 -0.96
N GLY A 113 -3.98 7.28 -0.13
CA GLY A 113 -4.63 8.55 0.19
C GLY A 113 -4.96 9.36 -1.07
N VAL A 114 -4.03 9.40 -2.03
CA VAL A 114 -4.25 10.03 -3.34
C VAL A 114 -5.33 9.28 -4.13
N LEU A 115 -5.27 7.95 -4.23
CA LEU A 115 -6.30 7.15 -4.92
C LEU A 115 -7.71 7.36 -4.35
N ALA A 116 -7.80 7.74 -3.08
CA ALA A 116 -9.04 8.00 -2.36
C ALA A 116 -9.47 9.47 -2.35
N SER A 117 -8.73 10.36 -3.00
CA SER A 117 -9.01 11.80 -2.96
C SER A 117 -10.38 12.10 -3.55
N GLU A 118 -11.03 13.14 -3.03
CA GLU A 118 -12.37 13.54 -3.46
C GLU A 118 -12.36 14.02 -4.92
N GLU A 119 -11.28 14.66 -5.37
CA GLU A 119 -11.11 15.11 -6.74
C GLU A 119 -11.17 13.94 -7.74
N LEU A 120 -10.54 12.81 -7.39
CA LEU A 120 -10.54 11.60 -8.21
C LEU A 120 -11.80 10.75 -8.01
N ASN A 121 -12.59 11.04 -6.98
CA ASN A 121 -13.72 10.21 -6.55
C ASN A 121 -15.03 10.95 -6.27
N SER A 122 -15.26 12.07 -6.97
CA SER A 122 -16.50 12.86 -6.86
C SER A 122 -17.78 12.04 -7.10
N GLY A 123 -17.69 10.94 -7.84
CA GLY A 123 -18.77 10.01 -8.11
C GLY A 123 -19.11 9.02 -7.00
N LEU A 124 -18.32 8.96 -5.91
CA LEU A 124 -18.63 8.04 -4.81
C LEU A 124 -19.85 8.55 -4.03
N PRO A 125 -20.92 7.76 -3.89
CA PRO A 125 -22.07 8.14 -3.09
C PRO A 125 -21.77 8.06 -1.58
N GLN A 126 -22.60 8.72 -0.76
CA GLN A 126 -22.52 8.60 0.69
C GLN A 126 -23.13 7.26 1.15
N LEU A 127 -22.80 6.80 2.36
CA LEU A 127 -23.22 5.48 2.88
C LEU A 127 -24.74 5.27 2.91
N ASN A 128 -25.53 6.35 3.00
CA ASN A 128 -26.99 6.29 3.11
C ASN A 128 -27.72 6.52 1.77
N CYS A 129 -26.99 6.58 0.65
CA CYS A 129 -27.58 6.72 -0.67
C CYS A 129 -28.15 5.39 -1.20
N PRO A 130 -29.15 5.42 -2.09
CA PRO A 130 -29.59 4.24 -2.81
C PRO A 130 -28.43 3.57 -3.57
N LYS A 131 -28.52 2.25 -3.72
CA LYS A 131 -27.57 1.48 -4.53
C LYS A 131 -27.46 2.08 -5.93
N SER A 132 -26.24 2.14 -6.42
CA SER A 132 -25.90 2.75 -7.70
C SER A 132 -25.13 1.75 -8.56
N ASP A 133 -25.38 1.78 -9.86
CA ASP A 133 -24.68 0.91 -10.81
C ASP A 133 -23.19 1.24 -10.86
N LEU A 134 -22.34 0.21 -10.85
CA LEU A 134 -20.88 0.37 -10.84
C LEU A 134 -20.37 1.14 -12.07
N LYS A 135 -20.99 0.99 -13.24
CA LYS A 135 -20.60 1.75 -14.44
C LYS A 135 -20.95 3.24 -14.30
N SER A 136 -22.01 3.55 -13.57
CA SER A 136 -22.34 4.94 -13.25
C SER A 136 -21.29 5.54 -12.30
N ILE A 137 -20.91 4.82 -11.25
CA ILE A 137 -19.90 5.28 -10.28
C ILE A 137 -18.53 5.44 -10.96
N SER A 138 -18.11 4.45 -11.78
CA SER A 138 -16.82 4.51 -12.50
C SER A 138 -16.73 5.66 -13.51
N SER A 139 -17.86 6.33 -13.78
CA SER A 139 -17.87 7.52 -14.62
C SER A 139 -17.28 8.77 -13.96
N SER A 140 -17.19 8.80 -12.64
CA SER A 140 -16.70 9.97 -11.89
C SER A 140 -15.90 9.56 -10.64
N SER A 141 -15.57 8.28 -10.51
CA SER A 141 -14.71 7.75 -9.46
C SER A 141 -13.64 6.82 -10.02
N LEU A 142 -12.39 7.14 -9.70
CA LEU A 142 -11.24 6.30 -9.99
C LEU A 142 -11.34 4.96 -9.26
N LEU A 143 -11.75 4.94 -7.99
CA LEU A 143 -11.93 3.67 -7.27
C LEU A 143 -13.05 2.81 -7.86
N GLY A 144 -14.16 3.43 -8.27
CA GLY A 144 -15.21 2.73 -9.03
C GLY A 144 -14.69 2.17 -10.36
N TYR A 145 -13.79 2.90 -11.02
CA TYR A 145 -13.14 2.44 -12.25
C TYR A 145 -12.18 1.26 -11.99
N ILE A 146 -11.31 1.36 -11.00
CA ILE A 146 -10.40 0.29 -10.56
C ILE A 146 -11.18 -0.97 -10.18
N LEU A 147 -12.33 -0.84 -9.52
CA LEU A 147 -13.22 -1.97 -9.20
C LEU A 147 -13.83 -2.59 -10.45
N LEU A 148 -14.36 -1.77 -11.36
CA LEU A 148 -14.94 -2.25 -12.62
C LEU A 148 -13.94 -3.06 -13.45
N HIS A 149 -12.66 -2.69 -13.40
CA HIS A 149 -11.57 -3.37 -14.11
C HIS A 149 -10.92 -4.52 -13.33
N ASN A 150 -11.47 -4.90 -12.17
CA ASN A 150 -10.91 -5.91 -11.28
C ASN A 150 -9.41 -5.68 -11.02
N CYS A 151 -9.00 -4.51 -10.55
CA CYS A 151 -7.61 -4.30 -10.17
C CYS A 151 -7.37 -4.60 -8.68
N PHE A 152 -8.44 -4.72 -7.89
CA PHE A 152 -8.37 -4.98 -6.45
C PHE A 152 -7.98 -6.41 -6.08
N TRP A 153 -8.12 -7.41 -6.97
CA TRP A 153 -7.78 -8.79 -6.58
C TRP A 153 -6.28 -9.02 -6.35
N ARG A 154 -5.43 -8.14 -6.88
CA ARG A 154 -3.98 -8.13 -6.59
C ARG A 154 -3.61 -7.21 -5.44
N PHE A 155 -4.59 -6.49 -4.89
CA PHE A 155 -4.37 -5.62 -3.76
C PHE A 155 -4.66 -6.39 -2.49
N SER A 156 -3.66 -6.52 -1.64
CA SER A 156 -3.73 -7.28 -0.40
C SER A 156 -3.73 -6.32 0.79
N MET A 157 -4.64 -6.53 1.75
CA MET A 157 -4.63 -5.69 2.97
C MET A 157 -3.64 -6.19 4.03
N TYR A 158 -2.94 -7.31 3.81
CA TYR A 158 -1.85 -7.72 4.71
C TYR A 158 -0.81 -6.62 4.85
N LEU A 159 -0.58 -5.85 3.78
CA LEU A 159 0.21 -4.62 3.77
C LEU A 159 -0.21 -3.60 4.83
N PHE A 160 -1.51 -3.54 5.14
CA PHE A 160 -2.10 -2.58 6.08
C PHE A 160 -2.24 -3.14 7.48
N GLY A 161 -2.24 -4.48 7.65
CA GLY A 161 -2.20 -5.16 8.95
C GLY A 161 -1.01 -4.71 9.79
N TYR A 162 0.01 -4.19 9.11
CA TYR A 162 1.26 -3.71 9.65
C TYR A 162 1.40 -2.18 9.64
N LEU A 163 0.30 -1.42 9.57
CA LEU A 163 0.30 0.05 9.75
C LEU A 163 0.63 0.44 11.21
N VAL A 164 1.76 -0.05 11.71
CA VAL A 164 2.34 0.29 13.02
C VAL A 164 2.84 1.73 13.07
N ASP A 165 2.91 2.37 11.91
CA ASP A 165 3.13 3.78 11.77
C ASP A 165 1.80 4.52 11.69
N TYR A 166 1.50 5.25 12.75
CA TYR A 166 0.29 6.08 12.84
C TYR A 166 0.16 7.06 11.66
N GLN A 167 1.30 7.58 11.15
CA GLN A 167 1.29 8.49 10.01
C GLN A 167 0.82 7.77 8.74
N ALA A 168 1.42 6.63 8.39
CA ALA A 168 0.98 5.79 7.28
C ALA A 168 -0.50 5.40 7.43
N ALA A 169 -0.93 5.01 8.63
CA ALA A 169 -2.33 4.66 8.89
C ALA A 169 -3.31 5.79 8.58
N LYS A 170 -2.99 7.00 9.04
CA LYS A 170 -3.79 8.19 8.80
C LYS A 170 -3.92 8.51 7.31
N GLU A 171 -2.87 8.27 6.52
CA GLU A 171 -2.86 8.49 5.08
C GLU A 171 -3.67 7.44 4.30
N ALA A 172 -3.66 6.18 4.75
CA ALA A 172 -4.40 5.09 4.12
C ALA A 172 -5.89 5.02 4.53
N LEU A 173 -6.28 5.63 5.66
CA LEU A 173 -7.65 5.54 6.19
C LEU A 173 -8.74 6.06 5.21
N PRO A 174 -8.56 7.19 4.50
CA PRO A 174 -9.53 7.65 3.50
C PRO A 174 -9.81 6.61 2.41
N PHE A 175 -8.79 5.85 2.01
CA PHE A 175 -8.91 4.77 1.04
C PHE A 175 -9.78 3.65 1.55
N CYS A 176 -9.53 3.19 2.79
CA CYS A 176 -10.37 2.18 3.43
C CYS A 176 -11.83 2.62 3.52
N HIS A 177 -12.07 3.87 3.92
CA HIS A 177 -13.42 4.44 3.98
C HIS A 177 -14.09 4.52 2.61
N ALA A 178 -13.34 4.89 1.57
CA ALA A 178 -13.85 4.93 0.20
C ALA A 178 -14.23 3.54 -0.33
N LEU A 179 -13.47 2.48 0.02
CA LEU A 179 -13.82 1.10 -0.31
C LEU A 179 -15.11 0.65 0.38
N ILE A 180 -15.31 0.99 1.66
CA ILE A 180 -16.57 0.70 2.37
C ILE A 180 -17.75 1.37 1.65
N ARG A 181 -17.62 2.66 1.32
CA ARG A 181 -18.65 3.40 0.58
C ARG A 181 -18.96 2.74 -0.76
N LEU A 182 -17.92 2.34 -1.49
CA LEU A 182 -18.07 1.67 -2.77
C LEU A 182 -18.80 0.34 -2.63
N ALA A 183 -18.43 -0.50 -1.66
CA ALA A 183 -19.06 -1.79 -1.40
C ALA A 183 -20.54 -1.68 -1.02
N VAL A 184 -20.88 -0.70 -0.18
CA VAL A 184 -22.27 -0.41 0.20
C VAL A 184 -23.09 0.07 -0.99
N ALA A 185 -22.50 0.91 -1.84
CA ALA A 185 -23.17 1.49 -2.99
C ALA A 185 -23.41 0.50 -4.13
N THR A 186 -22.47 -0.41 -4.39
CA THR A 186 -22.50 -1.32 -5.54
C THR A 186 -23.06 -2.69 -5.20
N ASP A 187 -23.12 -3.04 -3.91
CA ASP A 187 -23.45 -4.39 -3.44
C ASP A 187 -22.45 -5.46 -3.92
N ASP A 188 -21.21 -5.07 -4.26
CA ASP A 188 -20.20 -5.98 -4.82
C ASP A 188 -19.72 -6.99 -3.75
N GLU A 189 -20.07 -8.27 -3.95
CA GLU A 189 -19.75 -9.34 -2.99
C GLU A 189 -18.25 -9.59 -2.82
N ARG A 190 -17.44 -9.41 -3.88
CA ARG A 190 -15.99 -9.62 -3.80
C ARG A 190 -15.35 -8.54 -2.94
N LEU A 191 -15.74 -7.28 -3.16
CA LEU A 191 -15.27 -6.17 -2.35
C LEU A 191 -15.74 -6.29 -0.91
N LYS A 192 -16.97 -6.75 -0.66
CA LYS A 192 -17.45 -7.02 0.70
C LYS A 192 -16.64 -8.11 1.39
N GLN A 193 -16.39 -9.24 0.72
CA GLN A 193 -15.55 -10.31 1.27
C GLN A 193 -14.15 -9.80 1.61
N PHE A 194 -13.52 -9.11 0.66
CA PHE A 194 -12.23 -8.45 0.90
C PHE A 194 -12.26 -7.51 2.12
N ILE A 195 -13.31 -6.70 2.26
CA ILE A 195 -13.46 -5.80 3.41
C ILE A 195 -13.59 -6.57 4.72
N LEU A 196 -14.40 -7.63 4.76
CA LEU A 196 -14.69 -8.41 5.97
C LEU A 196 -13.51 -9.29 6.38
N ASP A 197 -12.87 -9.93 5.41
CA ASP A 197 -11.85 -10.97 5.66
C ASP A 197 -10.45 -10.36 5.83
N GLU A 198 -10.15 -9.26 5.12
CA GLU A 198 -8.79 -8.69 5.05
C GLU A 198 -8.72 -7.29 5.72
N MET A 199 -9.60 -6.35 5.33
CA MET A 199 -9.48 -4.95 5.75
C MET A 199 -9.91 -4.69 7.20
N LEU A 200 -11.09 -5.17 7.62
CA LEU A 200 -11.60 -4.90 8.97
C LEU A 200 -10.72 -5.51 10.07
N PRO A 201 -10.28 -6.79 9.99
CA PRO A 201 -9.38 -7.36 11.00
C PRO A 201 -8.07 -6.57 11.14
N THR A 202 -7.62 -5.99 10.05
CA THR A 202 -6.45 -5.11 9.99
C THR A 202 -6.71 -3.77 10.69
N LEU A 203 -7.83 -3.11 10.41
CA LEU A 203 -8.19 -1.84 11.04
C LEU A 203 -8.44 -1.97 12.55
N VAL A 204 -9.07 -3.06 12.98
CA VAL A 204 -9.31 -3.33 14.41
C VAL A 204 -7.98 -3.52 15.16
N ARG A 205 -7.05 -4.29 14.58
CA ARG A 205 -5.70 -4.46 15.13
C ARG A 205 -4.93 -3.13 15.29
N PHE A 206 -5.23 -2.15 14.44
CA PHE A 206 -4.66 -0.81 14.54
C PHE A 206 -5.29 0.03 15.67
N ASP A 207 -6.62 0.04 15.79
CA ASP A 207 -7.35 0.89 16.76
C ASP A 207 -7.16 0.47 18.22
N ASP A 208 -7.02 -0.83 18.47
CA ASP A 208 -6.99 -1.38 19.84
C ASP A 208 -5.82 -0.87 20.71
N ARG A 209 -4.81 -0.18 20.15
CA ARG A 209 -3.55 0.20 20.84
C ARG A 209 -2.99 -0.92 21.73
N SER A 210 -3.34 -2.18 21.45
CA SER A 210 -3.06 -3.31 22.33
C SER A 210 -1.57 -3.58 22.26
N PRO A 211 -0.84 -3.44 23.38
CA PRO A 211 0.60 -3.59 23.40
C PRO A 211 0.93 -5.08 23.45
N GLN A 212 0.85 -5.74 22.29
CA GLN A 212 1.50 -7.03 22.04
C GLN A 212 1.57 -7.41 20.55
N SER A 213 1.58 -6.43 19.64
CA SER A 213 2.07 -6.72 18.28
C SER A 213 3.57 -6.99 18.35
N GLY A 214 4.10 -7.90 17.53
CA GLY A 214 5.54 -8.21 17.47
C GLY A 214 6.41 -6.95 17.32
N ILE A 215 5.85 -5.83 16.83
CA ILE A 215 6.54 -4.55 16.68
C ILE A 215 6.64 -3.74 17.97
N SER A 216 5.67 -3.82 18.90
CA SER A 216 5.84 -3.25 20.25
C SER A 216 6.96 -3.94 21.00
N ARG A 217 7.09 -5.25 20.80
CA ARG A 217 8.21 -6.06 21.25
C ARG A 217 9.52 -5.66 20.57
N LEU A 218 9.56 -5.54 19.24
CA LEU A 218 10.76 -5.06 18.52
C LEU A 218 11.18 -3.64 18.93
N ARG A 219 10.22 -2.71 19.12
CA ARG A 219 10.52 -1.36 19.63
C ARG A 219 11.06 -1.41 21.05
N SER A 220 10.46 -2.22 21.94
CA SER A 220 10.96 -2.42 23.30
C SER A 220 12.36 -3.03 23.31
N GLU A 221 12.60 -4.03 22.47
CA GLU A 221 13.91 -4.69 22.31
C GLU A 221 14.95 -3.68 21.80
N LEU A 222 14.64 -2.89 20.76
CA LEU A 222 15.53 -1.83 20.27
C LEU A 222 15.79 -0.72 21.31
N SER A 223 14.77 -0.28 22.04
CA SER A 223 14.93 0.74 23.10
C SER A 223 15.79 0.23 24.25
N SER A 224 15.66 -1.04 24.62
CA SER A 224 16.48 -1.66 25.67
C SER A 224 17.95 -1.82 25.29
N SER A 225 18.26 -2.08 24.02
CA SER A 225 19.64 -2.17 23.53
C SER A 225 20.35 -0.82 23.53
N ILE A 226 19.63 0.27 23.24
CA ILE A 226 20.17 1.63 23.26
C ILE A 226 20.57 2.05 24.68
N GLU A 227 19.77 1.73 25.71
CA GLU A 227 20.09 2.03 27.10
C GLU A 227 21.36 1.30 27.57
N MET A 228 21.52 0.02 27.21
CA MET A 228 22.72 -0.77 27.53
C MET A 228 24.00 -0.21 26.90
N THR A 229 23.94 0.31 25.67
CA THR A 229 25.12 0.89 24.99
C THR A 229 25.49 2.30 25.46
N SER A 230 24.67 2.94 26.29
CA SER A 230 24.91 4.29 26.83
C SER A 230 25.53 4.31 28.23
N MET A 231 25.76 3.14 28.83
CA MET A 231 26.35 2.96 30.16
C MET A 231 27.82 2.48 30.15
N ASP A 232 28.46 2.46 28.97
CA ASP A 232 29.90 2.23 28.76
C ASP A 232 30.58 3.50 28.19
#